data_AF-A0A1G0LCP3-F1
#
_entry.id   AF-A0A1G0LCP3-F1
#
_cell.length_a   1.000
_cell.length_b   1.000
_cell.length_c   1.000
_cell.angle_alpha   90.00
_cell.angle_beta   90.00
_cell.angle_gamma   90.00
#
_symmetry.space_group_name_H-M   'P 1'
#
loop_
_entity.id
_entity.type
_entity.pdbx_description
1 polymer ?
#
loop_
_entity_poly.entity_id
_entity_poly.type
_entity_poly.pdbx_seq_one_letter_code
_entity_poly.pdbx_strand_id
1 'polypeptide(L)'
;KRVQIVAGMTLADVAARHKPGADVLILNGFPAPAETTIRESDEVFLITRGEQPAEEELEALMAARHTPGVHSLLKAATVGIAGVGGLGSAVAVALARVGIGRLVIADFDVVEPSNLNRQQYFIDQIGDFKVDALADNLQRINPYVKVETHRVLLDPLNIPELFAACTIVVEAFDRADMKAMLVNTVLSEMPEAVVVAASGLAGFGPNNTIITRRAARRLYVAGDAVSEAQPGNGLMAPRVAIAAGHQANQVVRIILGEE
;
A
#
# COMPACT_ATOMS: atom_id res chain seq x y z
N LYS A 1 3.65 -16.68 -20.00
CA LYS A 1 3.51 -17.63 -21.15
C LYS A 1 3.84 -19.04 -20.68
N ARG A 2 3.02 -20.06 -21.00
CA ARG A 2 3.39 -21.46 -20.72
C ARG A 2 4.44 -21.93 -21.74
N VAL A 3 5.49 -22.58 -21.26
CA VAL A 3 6.62 -23.06 -22.08
C VAL A 3 6.78 -24.56 -21.86
N GLN A 4 7.07 -25.31 -22.92
CA GLN A 4 7.44 -26.72 -22.80
C GLN A 4 8.86 -26.81 -22.24
N ILE A 5 9.02 -27.53 -21.13
CA ILE A 5 10.33 -27.78 -20.52
C ILE A 5 10.83 -29.17 -20.91
N VAL A 6 12.15 -29.30 -21.00
CA VAL A 6 12.82 -30.60 -21.16
C VAL A 6 13.60 -30.91 -19.89
N ALA A 7 13.82 -32.20 -19.60
CA ALA A 7 14.57 -32.60 -18.41
C ALA A 7 15.96 -31.95 -18.40
N GLY A 8 16.33 -31.32 -17.27
CA GLY A 8 17.62 -30.65 -17.09
C GLY A 8 17.72 -29.24 -17.67
N MET A 9 16.63 -28.67 -18.20
CA MET A 9 16.62 -27.29 -18.70
C MET A 9 16.94 -26.30 -17.58
N THR A 10 17.80 -25.32 -17.86
CA THR A 10 18.24 -24.29 -16.91
C THR A 10 17.59 -22.93 -17.19
N LEU A 11 17.67 -21.99 -16.24
CA LEU A 11 17.25 -20.59 -16.45
C LEU A 11 18.00 -19.94 -17.62
N ALA A 12 19.27 -20.25 -17.83
CA ALA A 12 20.06 -19.79 -18.97
C ALA A 12 19.45 -20.27 -20.30
N ASP A 13 19.01 -21.53 -20.36
CA ASP A 13 18.37 -22.09 -21.55
C ASP A 13 17.02 -21.41 -21.84
N VAL A 14 16.24 -21.12 -20.80
CA VAL A 14 14.97 -20.38 -20.93
C VAL A 14 15.25 -18.97 -21.44
N ALA A 15 16.23 -18.27 -20.85
CA ALA A 15 16.64 -16.93 -21.24
C ALA A 15 17.07 -16.88 -22.70
N ALA A 16 17.97 -17.77 -23.12
CA ALA A 16 18.47 -17.85 -24.49
C ALA A 16 17.37 -18.10 -25.53
N ARG A 17 16.29 -18.81 -25.15
CA ARG A 17 15.17 -19.11 -26.07
C ARG A 17 14.10 -18.04 -26.11
N HIS A 18 13.87 -17.32 -25.01
CA HIS A 18 12.69 -16.47 -24.86
C HIS A 18 12.99 -14.99 -24.68
N LYS A 19 14.14 -14.64 -24.11
CA LYS A 19 14.60 -13.25 -23.99
C LYS A 19 16.15 -13.22 -23.98
N PRO A 20 16.79 -13.39 -25.15
CA PRO A 20 18.24 -13.28 -25.26
C PRO A 20 18.70 -11.91 -24.74
N GLY A 21 19.64 -11.89 -23.80
CA GLY A 21 20.10 -10.65 -23.15
C GLY A 21 19.40 -10.32 -21.83
N ALA A 22 18.54 -11.21 -21.31
CA ALA A 22 18.11 -11.12 -19.92
C ALA A 22 19.30 -11.30 -18.97
N ASP A 23 19.47 -10.36 -18.04
CA ASP A 23 20.59 -10.30 -17.08
C ASP A 23 20.11 -10.36 -15.62
N VAL A 24 18.80 -10.42 -15.40
CA VAL A 24 18.17 -10.71 -14.12
C VAL A 24 17.16 -11.85 -14.32
N LEU A 25 17.42 -12.97 -13.67
CA LEU A 25 16.63 -14.20 -13.76
C LEU A 25 15.92 -14.43 -12.43
N ILE A 26 14.59 -14.49 -12.44
CA ILE A 26 13.77 -14.74 -11.26
C ILE A 26 13.10 -16.10 -11.40
N LEU A 27 13.19 -16.93 -10.37
CA LEU A 27 12.53 -18.22 -10.25
C LEU A 27 11.63 -18.19 -9.01
N ASN A 28 10.33 -18.41 -9.19
CA ASN A 28 9.34 -18.46 -8.10
C ASN A 28 9.44 -17.25 -7.15
N GLY A 29 9.68 -16.06 -7.72
CA GLY A 29 9.77 -14.80 -6.97
C GLY A 29 11.15 -14.40 -6.47
N PHE A 30 12.15 -15.28 -6.56
CA PHE A 30 13.50 -15.00 -6.06
C PHE A 30 14.53 -14.93 -7.20
N PRO A 31 15.49 -13.98 -7.15
CA PRO A 31 16.64 -14.00 -8.04
C PRO A 31 17.40 -15.32 -7.93
N ALA A 32 17.68 -15.95 -9.07
CA ALA A 32 18.31 -17.26 -9.13
C ALA A 32 19.48 -17.29 -10.15
N PRO A 33 20.55 -18.06 -9.88
CA PRO A 33 21.66 -18.23 -10.83
C PRO A 33 21.22 -18.85 -12.15
N ALA A 34 21.91 -18.52 -13.25
CA ALA A 34 21.52 -18.94 -14.60
C ALA A 34 21.56 -20.47 -14.80
N GLU A 35 22.43 -21.15 -14.05
CA GLU A 35 22.60 -22.60 -14.01
C GLU A 35 21.49 -23.34 -13.25
N THR A 36 20.56 -22.62 -12.60
CA THR A 36 19.47 -23.23 -11.84
C THR A 36 18.56 -24.04 -12.77
N THR A 37 18.41 -25.33 -12.50
CA THR A 37 17.48 -26.21 -13.23
C THR A 37 16.04 -25.86 -12.87
N ILE A 38 15.19 -25.76 -13.89
CA ILE A 38 13.76 -25.50 -13.73
C ILE A 38 12.94 -26.80 -13.69
N ARG A 39 11.82 -26.77 -12.99
CA ARG A 39 10.87 -27.88 -12.82
C ARG A 39 9.51 -27.53 -13.41
N GLU A 40 8.69 -28.55 -13.56
CA GLU A 40 7.30 -28.37 -13.95
C GLU A 40 6.57 -27.57 -12.87
N SER A 41 5.79 -26.55 -13.29
CA SER A 41 5.11 -25.57 -12.43
C SER A 41 5.98 -24.43 -11.86
N ASP A 42 7.27 -24.36 -12.20
CA ASP A 42 8.08 -23.19 -11.85
C ASP A 42 7.64 -21.95 -12.66
N GLU A 43 7.64 -20.79 -12.01
CA GLU A 43 7.45 -19.50 -12.64
C GLU A 43 8.81 -18.82 -12.87
N VAL A 44 9.10 -18.52 -14.14
CA VAL A 44 10.36 -17.90 -14.55
C VAL A 44 10.09 -16.52 -15.12
N PHE A 45 10.84 -15.52 -14.64
CA PHE A 45 10.84 -14.18 -15.19
C PHE A 45 12.23 -13.79 -15.66
N LEU A 46 12.27 -13.23 -16.86
CA LEU A 46 13.49 -12.85 -17.56
C LEU A 46 13.47 -11.34 -17.72
N ILE A 47 14.37 -10.64 -17.06
CA ILE A 47 14.42 -9.18 -17.07
C ILE A 47 15.74 -8.75 -17.69
N THR A 48 15.68 -7.73 -18.56
CA THR A 48 16.85 -7.02 -19.07
C THR A 48 16.89 -5.65 -18.41
N ARG A 49 17.98 -5.33 -17.69
CA ARG A 49 18.11 -4.04 -17.01
C ARG A 49 17.95 -2.87 -17.98
N GLY A 50 17.13 -1.89 -17.58
CA GLY A 50 16.88 -0.68 -18.36
C GLY A 50 15.79 -0.80 -19.42
N GLU A 51 15.27 -2.01 -19.67
CA GLU A 51 14.10 -2.21 -20.52
C GLU A 51 12.82 -2.05 -19.70
N GLN A 52 11.85 -1.30 -20.22
CA GLN A 52 10.53 -1.22 -19.63
C GLN A 52 9.71 -2.45 -20.08
N PRO A 53 9.28 -3.33 -19.16
CA PRO A 53 8.49 -4.50 -19.52
C PRO A 53 7.12 -4.09 -20.06
N ALA A 54 6.50 -4.99 -20.83
CA ALA A 54 5.10 -4.84 -21.22
C ALA A 54 4.18 -4.85 -19.99
N GLU A 55 2.95 -4.35 -20.16
CA GLU A 55 2.01 -4.16 -19.06
C GLU A 55 1.77 -5.45 -18.25
N GLU A 56 1.36 -6.50 -18.97
CA GLU A 56 1.10 -7.85 -18.45
C GLU A 56 2.34 -8.50 -17.82
N GLU A 57 3.53 -8.18 -18.35
CA GLU A 57 4.81 -8.69 -17.83
C GLU A 57 5.19 -7.99 -16.52
N LEU A 58 4.98 -6.68 -16.43
CA LEU A 58 5.19 -5.92 -15.20
C LEU A 58 4.23 -6.39 -14.11
N GLU A 59 2.96 -6.60 -14.43
CA GLU A 59 1.98 -7.12 -13.47
C GLU A 59 2.36 -8.53 -13.00
N ALA A 60 2.75 -9.43 -13.91
CA ALA A 60 3.20 -10.77 -13.55
C ALA A 60 4.50 -10.75 -12.72
N LEU A 61 5.43 -9.84 -13.01
CA LEU A 61 6.65 -9.63 -12.21
C LEU A 61 6.33 -9.15 -10.79
N MET A 62 5.35 -8.27 -10.64
CA MET A 62 4.86 -7.84 -9.34
C MET A 62 4.17 -8.99 -8.61
N ALA A 63 3.39 -9.81 -9.32
CA ALA A 63 2.74 -10.99 -8.77
C ALA A 63 3.75 -11.99 -8.22
N ALA A 64 4.79 -12.29 -8.98
CA ALA A 64 5.78 -13.29 -8.62
C ALA A 64 6.70 -12.89 -7.47
N ARG A 65 6.97 -11.59 -7.30
CA ARG A 65 7.71 -11.10 -6.12
C ARG A 65 6.91 -11.26 -4.82
N HIS A 66 5.62 -11.53 -4.90
CA HIS A 66 4.80 -11.92 -3.76
C HIS A 66 4.73 -13.45 -3.65
N THR A 67 4.57 -13.96 -2.43
CA THR A 67 4.32 -15.38 -2.18
C THR A 67 3.15 -15.88 -3.05
N PRO A 68 3.23 -17.08 -3.66
CA PRO A 68 2.13 -17.61 -4.49
C PRO A 68 0.78 -17.53 -3.78
N GLY A 69 -0.25 -16.99 -4.47
CA GLY A 69 -1.59 -16.79 -3.92
C GLY A 69 -1.80 -15.49 -3.12
N VAL A 70 -0.75 -14.80 -2.68
CA VAL A 70 -0.85 -13.49 -1.99
C VAL A 70 -1.30 -12.40 -2.95
N HIS A 71 -0.71 -12.37 -4.16
CA HIS A 71 -0.99 -11.31 -5.11
C HIS A 71 -2.45 -11.29 -5.57
N SER A 72 -3.08 -12.44 -5.82
CA SER A 72 -4.47 -12.50 -6.26
C SER A 72 -5.44 -11.99 -5.18
N LEU A 73 -5.17 -12.28 -3.91
CA LEU A 73 -5.94 -11.76 -2.78
C LEU A 73 -5.80 -10.23 -2.66
N LEU A 74 -4.56 -9.72 -2.74
CA LEU A 74 -4.30 -8.27 -2.73
C LEU A 74 -4.95 -7.56 -3.91
N LYS A 75 -4.86 -8.14 -5.11
CA LYS A 75 -5.45 -7.59 -6.34
C LYS A 75 -6.98 -7.59 -6.31
N ALA A 76 -7.60 -8.52 -5.59
CA ALA A 76 -9.05 -8.55 -5.41
C ALA A 76 -9.54 -7.55 -4.34
N ALA A 77 -8.65 -7.10 -3.46
CA ALA A 77 -9.03 -6.26 -2.31
C ALA A 77 -9.28 -4.79 -2.70
N THR A 78 -10.24 -4.19 -2.00
CA THR A 78 -10.56 -2.75 -2.04
C THR A 78 -10.38 -2.16 -0.65
N VAL A 79 -9.55 -1.12 -0.54
CA VAL A 79 -9.22 -0.48 0.74
C VAL A 79 -9.60 0.99 0.70
N GLY A 80 -10.32 1.43 1.74
CA GLY A 80 -10.65 2.84 1.96
C GLY A 80 -9.55 3.53 2.75
N ILE A 81 -9.20 4.77 2.41
CA ILE A 81 -8.26 5.60 3.17
C ILE A 81 -8.92 6.96 3.42
N ALA A 82 -9.20 7.24 4.70
CA ALA A 82 -9.82 8.46 5.17
C ALA A 82 -8.73 9.43 5.65
N GLY A 83 -8.50 10.48 4.84
CA GLY A 83 -7.39 11.41 4.99
C GLY A 83 -6.14 10.93 4.24
N VAL A 84 -5.57 11.78 3.40
CA VAL A 84 -4.35 11.50 2.63
C VAL A 84 -3.21 12.45 3.02
N GLY A 85 -3.11 12.75 4.31
CA GLY A 85 -1.97 13.43 4.92
C GLY A 85 -0.71 12.54 4.98
N GLY A 86 0.14 12.75 5.99
CA GLY A 86 1.43 12.04 6.09
C GLY A 86 1.29 10.52 6.23
N LEU A 87 0.31 10.08 7.02
CA LEU A 87 0.00 8.66 7.18
C LEU A 87 -0.69 8.10 5.93
N GLY A 88 -1.84 8.67 5.55
CA GLY A 88 -2.68 8.12 4.48
C GLY A 88 -1.98 8.06 3.14
N SER A 89 -1.22 9.10 2.76
CA SER A 89 -0.43 9.09 1.52
C SER A 89 0.68 8.03 1.53
N ALA A 90 1.36 7.84 2.67
CA ALA A 90 2.37 6.80 2.81
C ALA A 90 1.75 5.39 2.80
N VAL A 91 0.59 5.19 3.43
CA VAL A 91 -0.17 3.93 3.38
C VAL A 91 -0.58 3.61 1.95
N ALA A 92 -1.15 4.58 1.23
CA ALA A 92 -1.53 4.42 -0.17
C ALA A 92 -0.35 3.99 -1.05
N VAL A 93 0.81 4.64 -0.91
CA VAL A 93 2.03 4.28 -1.63
C VAL A 93 2.47 2.86 -1.30
N ALA A 94 2.47 2.47 -0.02
CA ALA A 94 2.84 1.12 0.40
C ALA A 94 1.89 0.06 -0.17
N LEU A 95 0.57 0.31 -0.10
CA LEU A 95 -0.46 -0.59 -0.63
C LEU A 95 -0.40 -0.72 -2.16
N ALA A 96 -0.12 0.37 -2.87
CA ALA A 96 0.06 0.33 -4.31
C ALA A 96 1.28 -0.50 -4.73
N ARG A 97 2.38 -0.42 -3.96
CA ARG A 97 3.60 -1.19 -4.23
C ARG A 97 3.43 -2.70 -4.02
N VAL A 98 2.59 -3.10 -3.07
CA VAL A 98 2.24 -4.53 -2.89
C VAL A 98 1.13 -5.01 -3.84
N GLY A 99 0.63 -4.13 -4.70
CA GLY A 99 -0.32 -4.51 -5.76
C GLY A 99 -1.76 -4.65 -5.28
N ILE A 100 -2.20 -3.78 -4.35
CA ILE A 100 -3.63 -3.69 -4.00
C ILE A 100 -4.49 -3.43 -5.26
N GLY A 101 -5.67 -4.05 -5.33
CA GLY A 101 -6.57 -3.90 -6.47
C GLY A 101 -7.13 -2.50 -6.63
N ARG A 102 -7.74 -2.00 -5.56
CA ARG A 102 -8.43 -0.71 -5.55
C ARG A 102 -8.18 0.06 -4.25
N LEU A 103 -7.94 1.36 -4.40
CA LEU A 103 -7.90 2.33 -3.32
C LEU A 103 -9.04 3.33 -3.49
N VAL A 104 -9.85 3.51 -2.45
CA VAL A 104 -10.83 4.58 -2.35
C VAL A 104 -10.27 5.60 -1.37
N ILE A 105 -9.90 6.79 -1.85
CA ILE A 105 -9.22 7.81 -1.06
C ILE A 105 -10.10 9.05 -0.93
N ALA A 106 -10.22 9.58 0.29
CA ALA A 106 -11.03 10.76 0.57
C ALA A 106 -10.28 11.77 1.44
N ASP A 107 -10.19 13.01 0.94
CA ASP A 107 -9.62 14.17 1.63
C ASP A 107 -10.11 15.43 0.89
N PHE A 108 -10.27 16.53 1.61
CA PHE A 108 -10.79 17.79 1.07
C PHE A 108 -9.70 18.85 0.87
N ASP A 109 -8.51 18.63 1.42
CA ASP A 109 -7.42 19.60 1.38
C ASP A 109 -6.69 19.65 0.04
N VAL A 110 -5.93 20.73 -0.12
CA VAL A 110 -4.91 20.91 -1.17
C VAL A 110 -3.50 20.71 -0.60
N VAL A 111 -2.54 20.44 -1.48
CA VAL A 111 -1.12 20.32 -1.11
C VAL A 111 -0.56 21.69 -0.74
N GLU A 112 -0.02 21.80 0.47
CA GLU A 112 0.64 23.02 0.96
C GLU A 112 2.15 22.82 1.15
N PRO A 113 2.98 23.88 1.10
CA PRO A 113 4.42 23.77 1.35
C PRO A 113 4.77 23.08 2.68
N SER A 114 3.97 23.32 3.72
CA SER A 114 4.15 22.73 5.07
C SER A 114 3.93 21.21 5.11
N ASN A 115 3.33 20.64 4.06
CA ASN A 115 3.03 19.22 3.96
C ASN A 115 4.24 18.41 3.47
N LEU A 116 5.10 19.02 2.65
CA LEU A 116 6.20 18.35 1.95
C LEU A 116 7.27 17.76 2.88
N ASN A 117 7.29 18.16 4.15
CA ASN A 117 8.21 17.60 5.13
C ASN A 117 7.90 16.14 5.51
N ARG A 118 6.71 15.61 5.20
CA ARG A 118 6.25 14.27 5.64
C ARG A 118 5.15 13.61 4.80
N GLN A 119 4.58 14.28 3.81
CA GLN A 119 3.51 13.76 2.96
C GLN A 119 4.07 13.37 1.58
N GLN A 120 3.45 12.40 0.89
CA GLN A 120 3.94 11.87 -0.39
C GLN A 120 3.53 12.76 -1.58
N TYR A 121 3.94 14.03 -1.53
CA TYR A 121 3.67 15.04 -2.58
C TYR A 121 4.98 15.70 -3.03
N PHE A 122 4.96 16.24 -4.24
CA PHE A 122 6.09 16.95 -4.84
C PHE A 122 5.90 18.47 -4.82
N ILE A 123 6.99 19.22 -4.99
CA ILE A 123 6.99 20.69 -4.95
C ILE A 123 6.10 21.28 -6.05
N ASP A 124 6.10 20.66 -7.23
CA ASP A 124 5.29 21.06 -8.38
C ASP A 124 3.79 20.76 -8.23
N GLN A 125 3.39 20.01 -7.19
CA GLN A 125 2.00 19.69 -6.88
C GLN A 125 1.37 20.64 -5.86
N ILE A 126 2.09 21.67 -5.39
CA ILE A 126 1.53 22.66 -4.47
C ILE A 126 0.31 23.34 -5.11
N GLY A 127 -0.83 23.32 -4.40
CA GLY A 127 -2.10 23.86 -4.86
C GLY A 127 -3.05 22.83 -5.48
N ASP A 128 -2.57 21.63 -5.83
CA ASP A 128 -3.42 20.54 -6.28
C ASP A 128 -4.23 19.97 -5.11
N PHE A 129 -5.42 19.42 -5.38
CA PHE A 129 -6.11 18.63 -4.37
C PHE A 129 -5.27 17.41 -4.00
N LYS A 130 -5.13 17.15 -2.71
CA LYS A 130 -4.29 16.06 -2.19
C LYS A 130 -4.65 14.71 -2.81
N VAL A 131 -5.95 14.42 -2.93
CA VAL A 131 -6.41 13.15 -3.52
C VAL A 131 -6.02 13.01 -5.00
N ASP A 132 -6.02 14.10 -5.77
CA ASP A 132 -5.65 14.04 -7.19
C ASP A 132 -4.14 13.91 -7.36
N ALA A 133 -3.38 14.72 -6.63
CA ALA A 133 -1.91 14.67 -6.61
C ALA A 133 -1.43 13.27 -6.18
N LEU A 134 -2.08 12.68 -5.18
CA LEU A 134 -1.77 11.31 -4.76
C LEU A 134 -2.16 10.29 -5.82
N ALA A 135 -3.34 10.42 -6.46
CA ALA A 135 -3.74 9.50 -7.53
C ALA A 135 -2.74 9.50 -8.69
N ASP A 136 -2.26 10.67 -9.11
CA ASP A 136 -1.22 10.79 -10.13
C ASP A 136 0.12 10.17 -9.68
N ASN A 137 0.52 10.39 -8.42
CA ASN A 137 1.69 9.74 -7.84
C ASN A 137 1.56 8.20 -7.83
N LEU A 138 0.38 7.68 -7.49
CA LEU A 138 0.11 6.25 -7.43
C LEU A 138 0.09 5.63 -8.83
N GLN A 139 -0.46 6.32 -9.85
CA GLN A 139 -0.41 5.85 -11.23
C GLN A 139 1.03 5.71 -11.75
N ARG A 140 1.91 6.64 -11.36
CA ARG A 140 3.35 6.57 -11.66
C ARG A 140 4.06 5.42 -10.92
N ILE A 141 3.55 5.00 -9.77
CA ILE A 141 4.12 3.90 -8.96
C ILE A 141 3.64 2.54 -9.46
N ASN A 142 2.33 2.40 -9.67
CA ASN A 142 1.70 1.18 -10.12
C ASN A 142 0.39 1.53 -10.87
N PRO A 143 0.42 1.56 -12.22
CA PRO A 143 -0.75 1.92 -13.02
C PRO A 143 -1.89 0.89 -12.94
N TYR A 144 -1.66 -0.28 -12.33
CA TYR A 144 -2.65 -1.35 -12.22
C TYR A 144 -3.53 -1.27 -10.96
N VAL A 145 -3.28 -0.27 -10.12
CA VAL A 145 -4.11 0.04 -8.96
C VAL A 145 -5.23 0.97 -9.41
N LYS A 146 -6.48 0.54 -9.23
CA LYS A 146 -7.61 1.44 -9.45
C LYS A 146 -7.68 2.43 -8.29
N VAL A 147 -7.46 3.71 -8.56
CA VAL A 147 -7.60 4.77 -7.56
C VAL A 147 -8.89 5.54 -7.80
N GLU A 148 -9.73 5.61 -6.77
CA GLU A 148 -10.95 6.41 -6.75
C GLU A 148 -10.78 7.55 -5.74
N THR A 149 -11.03 8.77 -6.19
CA THR A 149 -10.78 9.98 -5.41
C THR A 149 -12.09 10.66 -5.01
N HIS A 150 -12.18 11.09 -3.77
CA HIS A 150 -13.29 11.89 -3.26
C HIS A 150 -12.76 13.16 -2.58
N ARG A 151 -13.03 14.31 -3.20
CA ARG A 151 -12.65 15.64 -2.72
C ARG A 151 -13.67 16.18 -1.72
N VAL A 152 -13.83 15.49 -0.60
CA VAL A 152 -14.92 15.75 0.35
C VAL A 152 -14.43 15.70 1.78
N LEU A 153 -15.05 16.51 2.64
CA LEU A 153 -14.90 16.37 4.08
C LEU A 153 -15.78 15.19 4.52
N LEU A 154 -15.16 14.17 5.11
CA LEU A 154 -15.86 13.00 5.58
C LEU A 154 -16.71 13.32 6.83
N ASP A 155 -17.93 12.82 6.82
CA ASP A 155 -18.89 12.94 7.91
C ASP A 155 -19.68 11.62 8.07
N PRO A 156 -20.45 11.45 9.17
CA PRO A 156 -21.18 10.20 9.41
C PRO A 156 -22.19 9.81 8.33
N LEU A 157 -22.67 10.78 7.53
CA LEU A 157 -23.67 10.54 6.49
C LEU A 157 -23.03 10.01 5.21
N ASN A 158 -21.85 10.51 4.85
CA ASN A 158 -21.18 10.15 3.59
C ASN A 158 -20.20 8.97 3.71
N ILE A 159 -19.65 8.70 4.90
CA ILE A 159 -18.68 7.61 5.12
C ILE A 159 -19.20 6.25 4.65
N PRO A 160 -20.43 5.80 5.02
CA PRO A 160 -20.90 4.47 4.65
C PRO A 160 -21.14 4.33 3.14
N GLU A 161 -21.55 5.41 2.47
CA GLU A 161 -21.78 5.43 1.03
C GLU A 161 -20.45 5.38 0.26
N LEU A 162 -19.52 6.27 0.60
CA LEU A 162 -18.23 6.39 -0.08
C LEU A 162 -17.37 5.13 0.08
N PHE A 163 -17.36 4.54 1.27
CA PHE A 163 -16.57 3.34 1.56
C PHE A 163 -17.36 2.04 1.45
N ALA A 164 -18.56 2.04 0.85
CA ALA A 164 -19.43 0.86 0.77
C ALA A 164 -18.74 -0.40 0.19
N ALA A 165 -17.81 -0.21 -0.75
CA ALA A 165 -17.06 -1.30 -1.37
C ALA A 165 -15.81 -1.75 -0.58
N CYS A 166 -15.50 -1.10 0.54
CA CYS A 166 -14.27 -1.33 1.31
C CYS A 166 -14.56 -2.24 2.50
N THR A 167 -13.83 -3.36 2.61
CA THR A 167 -13.86 -4.22 3.80
C THR A 167 -12.83 -3.80 4.84
N ILE A 168 -11.91 -2.90 4.47
CA ILE A 168 -10.89 -2.33 5.36
C ILE A 168 -10.86 -0.82 5.12
N VAL A 169 -10.93 -0.04 6.20
CA VAL A 169 -10.81 1.42 6.18
C VAL A 169 -9.62 1.83 7.04
N VAL A 170 -8.70 2.58 6.44
CA VAL A 170 -7.55 3.18 7.12
C VAL A 170 -7.94 4.57 7.59
N GLU A 171 -7.82 4.80 8.89
CA GLU A 171 -8.00 6.12 9.51
C GLU A 171 -6.65 6.86 9.52
N ALA A 172 -6.60 8.04 8.91
CA ALA A 172 -5.39 8.86 8.81
C ALA A 172 -5.65 10.37 8.99
N PHE A 173 -6.63 10.73 9.81
CA PHE A 173 -6.93 12.10 10.20
C PHE A 173 -5.94 12.62 11.26
N ASP A 174 -5.80 13.94 11.34
CA ASP A 174 -4.93 14.57 12.34
C ASP A 174 -5.66 14.88 13.66
N ARG A 175 -6.97 15.17 13.61
CA ARG A 175 -7.74 15.60 14.79
C ARG A 175 -8.43 14.44 15.50
N ALA A 176 -8.25 14.36 16.82
CA ALA A 176 -8.79 13.28 17.66
C ALA A 176 -10.31 13.09 17.57
N ASP A 177 -11.08 14.18 17.45
CA ASP A 177 -12.53 14.15 17.30
C ASP A 177 -12.95 13.51 15.97
N MET A 178 -12.27 13.88 14.88
CA MET A 178 -12.50 13.28 13.55
C MET A 178 -12.10 11.81 13.51
N LYS A 179 -11.01 11.43 14.19
CA LYS A 179 -10.60 10.02 14.35
C LYS A 179 -11.72 9.20 15.00
N ALA A 180 -12.21 9.68 16.15
CA ALA A 180 -13.28 9.01 16.88
C ALA A 180 -14.56 8.94 16.05
N MET A 181 -14.91 10.01 15.33
CA MET A 181 -16.07 10.05 14.43
C MET A 181 -15.99 8.96 13.36
N LEU A 182 -14.87 8.85 12.64
CA LEU A 182 -14.70 7.83 11.60
C LEU A 182 -14.77 6.42 12.19
N VAL A 183 -14.02 6.17 13.26
CA VAL A 183 -13.98 4.85 13.92
C VAL A 183 -15.39 4.45 14.35
N ASN A 184 -16.13 5.34 15.03
CA ASN A 184 -17.48 5.04 15.48
C ASN A 184 -18.44 4.79 14.30
N THR A 185 -18.39 5.64 13.28
CA THR A 185 -19.27 5.52 12.10
C THR A 185 -19.03 4.21 11.35
N VAL A 186 -17.78 3.87 11.05
CA VAL A 186 -17.45 2.62 10.33
C VAL A 186 -17.84 1.41 11.19
N LEU A 187 -17.57 1.45 12.50
CA LEU A 187 -17.92 0.34 13.38
C LEU A 187 -19.44 0.18 13.58
N SER A 188 -20.24 1.24 13.53
CA SER A 188 -21.70 1.14 13.69
C SER A 188 -22.43 0.84 12.37
N GLU A 189 -22.06 1.52 11.29
CA GLU A 189 -22.82 1.49 10.02
C GLU A 189 -22.25 0.51 8.98
N MET A 190 -21.01 0.05 9.15
CA MET A 190 -20.33 -0.85 8.21
C MET A 190 -19.92 -2.15 8.93
N PRO A 191 -20.85 -3.13 9.09
CA PRO A 191 -20.68 -4.26 9.99
C PRO A 191 -19.50 -5.20 9.64
N GLU A 192 -19.15 -5.28 8.37
CA GLU A 192 -18.06 -6.13 7.86
C GLU A 192 -16.72 -5.37 7.75
N ALA A 193 -16.73 -4.05 7.89
CA ALA A 193 -15.52 -3.26 7.73
C ALA A 193 -14.62 -3.34 8.97
N VAL A 194 -13.32 -3.52 8.76
CA VAL A 194 -12.27 -3.41 9.78
C VAL A 194 -11.59 -2.05 9.68
N VAL A 195 -11.36 -1.41 10.83
CA VAL A 195 -10.67 -0.12 10.89
C VAL A 195 -9.21 -0.33 11.32
N VAL A 196 -8.28 0.29 10.59
CA VAL A 196 -6.86 0.36 10.94
C VAL A 196 -6.49 1.82 11.18
N ALA A 197 -6.42 2.21 12.45
CA ALA A 197 -6.17 3.57 12.89
C ALA A 197 -4.73 3.79 13.37
N ALA A 198 -4.38 5.06 13.62
CA ALA A 198 -3.09 5.41 14.18
C ALA A 198 -3.19 6.45 15.30
N SER A 199 -2.32 6.32 16.31
CA SER A 199 -2.25 7.25 17.45
C SER A 199 -0.86 7.27 18.09
N GLY A 200 -0.36 8.46 18.40
CA GLY A 200 0.94 8.64 19.04
C GLY A 200 2.11 8.44 18.06
N LEU A 201 2.41 9.47 17.27
CA LEU A 201 3.42 9.42 16.21
C LEU A 201 4.30 10.68 16.10
N ALA A 202 4.15 11.63 17.01
CA ALA A 202 4.96 12.83 17.03
C ALA A 202 6.40 12.56 17.49
N GLY A 203 7.31 13.46 17.11
CA GLY A 203 8.70 13.46 17.50
C GLY A 203 9.59 12.45 16.75
N PHE A 204 10.69 12.10 17.41
CA PHE A 204 11.77 11.22 16.93
C PHE A 204 12.09 10.11 17.92
N GLY A 205 11.12 9.68 18.72
CA GLY A 205 11.32 8.63 19.72
C GLY A 205 11.80 7.30 19.11
N PRO A 206 12.11 6.30 19.94
CA PRO A 206 12.58 5.00 19.46
C PRO A 206 11.57 4.33 18.52
N ASN A 207 12.05 3.74 17.44
CA ASN A 207 11.18 3.15 16.39
C ASN A 207 10.29 2.03 16.94
N ASN A 208 10.85 1.15 17.78
CA ASN A 208 10.17 -0.03 18.30
C ASN A 208 9.06 0.27 19.33
N THR A 209 8.85 1.54 19.67
CA THR A 209 7.68 1.97 20.46
C THR A 209 6.41 2.03 19.62
N ILE A 210 6.55 2.16 18.30
CA ILE A 210 5.44 2.06 17.36
C ILE A 210 5.10 0.57 17.21
N ILE A 211 3.92 0.18 17.69
CA ILE A 211 3.42 -1.19 17.58
C ILE A 211 1.99 -1.18 17.04
N THR A 212 1.56 -2.30 16.47
CA THR A 212 0.16 -2.50 16.08
C THR A 212 -0.53 -3.34 17.15
N ARG A 213 -1.65 -2.84 17.69
CA ARG A 213 -2.47 -3.57 18.68
C ARG A 213 -3.91 -3.69 18.19
N ARG A 214 -4.54 -4.83 18.47
CA ARG A 214 -5.99 -5.01 18.28
C ARG A 214 -6.70 -4.37 19.48
N ALA A 215 -7.35 -3.23 19.26
CA ALA A 215 -8.03 -2.47 20.30
C ALA A 215 -9.50 -2.91 20.49
N ALA A 216 -10.12 -3.46 19.44
CA ALA A 216 -11.43 -4.12 19.50
C ALA A 216 -11.53 -5.18 18.39
N ARG A 217 -12.65 -5.92 18.32
CA ARG A 217 -12.86 -7.00 17.33
C ARG A 217 -12.53 -6.56 15.89
N ARG A 218 -12.94 -5.35 15.50
CA ARG A 218 -12.74 -4.78 14.15
C ARG A 218 -11.91 -3.50 14.16
N LEU A 219 -11.07 -3.30 15.18
CA LEU A 219 -10.24 -2.09 15.30
C LEU A 219 -8.81 -2.45 15.66
N TYR A 220 -7.89 -2.05 14.80
CA TYR A 220 -6.45 -2.07 15.03
C TYR A 220 -5.94 -0.63 15.17
N VAL A 221 -4.96 -0.43 16.05
CA VAL A 221 -4.32 0.87 16.27
C VAL A 221 -2.82 0.71 16.18
N ALA A 222 -2.19 1.46 15.28
CA ALA A 222 -0.75 1.56 15.12
C ALA A 222 -0.20 2.82 15.82
N GLY A 223 0.92 2.72 16.51
CA GLY A 223 1.60 3.85 17.15
C GLY A 223 1.98 3.60 18.60
N ASP A 224 2.51 4.63 19.26
CA ASP A 224 2.95 4.54 20.66
C ASP A 224 1.89 4.98 21.67
N ALA A 225 0.75 5.52 21.19
CA ALA A 225 -0.38 6.03 21.97
C ALA A 225 -0.08 7.17 22.96
N VAL A 226 1.14 7.72 23.01
CA VAL A 226 1.56 8.74 23.98
C VAL A 226 2.18 9.99 23.34
N SER A 227 2.74 9.89 22.14
CA SER A 227 3.44 10.99 21.48
C SER A 227 2.50 11.86 20.67
N GLU A 228 1.96 12.90 21.33
CA GLU A 228 1.12 13.91 20.71
C GLU A 228 1.92 15.02 20.04
N ALA A 229 1.39 15.54 18.92
CA ALA A 229 1.96 16.66 18.22
C ALA A 229 1.66 17.96 18.99
N GLN A 230 2.70 18.73 19.28
CA GLN A 230 2.60 19.97 20.06
C GLN A 230 3.74 20.93 19.67
N PRO A 231 3.70 22.22 20.06
CA PRO A 231 4.82 23.12 19.84
C PRO A 231 6.14 22.52 20.36
N GLY A 232 7.14 22.42 19.48
CA GLY A 232 8.43 21.79 19.79
C GLY A 232 8.49 20.26 19.62
N ASN A 233 7.36 19.59 19.37
CA ASN A 233 7.28 18.16 19.08
C ASN A 233 6.39 17.90 17.86
N GLY A 234 6.95 18.10 16.66
CA GLY A 234 6.23 17.95 15.40
C GLY A 234 6.19 16.52 14.86
N LEU A 235 5.46 16.33 13.77
CA LEU A 235 5.44 15.08 13.02
C LEU A 235 6.67 14.99 12.11
N MET A 236 7.46 13.92 12.26
CA MET A 236 8.67 13.69 11.43
C MET A 236 8.43 12.59 10.40
N ALA A 237 8.84 12.82 9.16
CA ALA A 237 8.66 11.87 8.05
C ALA A 237 9.04 10.42 8.39
N PRO A 238 10.20 10.12 9.01
CA PRO A 238 10.58 8.74 9.30
C PRO A 238 9.63 8.07 10.30
N ARG A 239 9.23 8.78 11.37
CA ARG A 239 8.35 8.22 12.41
C ARG A 239 6.93 8.02 11.88
N VAL A 240 6.43 8.97 11.08
CA VAL A 240 5.16 8.85 10.34
C VAL A 240 5.21 7.64 9.40
N ALA A 241 6.30 7.47 8.64
CA ALA A 241 6.45 6.36 7.71
C ALA A 241 6.50 5.00 8.40
N ILE A 242 7.10 4.89 9.59
CA ILE A 242 7.07 3.66 10.40
C ILE A 242 5.62 3.32 10.78
N ALA A 243 4.87 4.29 11.32
CA ALA A 243 3.47 4.09 11.68
C ALA A 243 2.58 3.75 10.46
N ALA A 244 2.81 4.42 9.32
CA ALA A 244 2.14 4.11 8.06
C ALA A 244 2.49 2.69 7.57
N GLY A 245 3.74 2.26 7.71
CA GLY A 245 4.17 0.89 7.42
C GLY A 245 3.44 -0.13 8.29
N HIS A 246 3.24 0.17 9.58
CA HIS A 246 2.42 -0.64 10.48
C HIS A 246 0.95 -0.72 10.02
N GLN A 247 0.33 0.41 9.63
CA GLN A 247 -1.04 0.40 9.11
C GLN A 247 -1.14 -0.41 7.80
N ALA A 248 -0.28 -0.13 6.82
CA ALA A 248 -0.28 -0.82 5.52
C ALA A 248 -0.02 -2.33 5.67
N ASN A 249 0.94 -2.72 6.50
CA ASN A 249 1.20 -4.14 6.76
C ASN A 249 0.04 -4.81 7.49
N GLN A 250 -0.64 -4.12 8.41
CA GLN A 250 -1.83 -4.68 9.07
C GLN A 250 -2.99 -4.87 8.07
N VAL A 251 -3.17 -3.95 7.13
CA VAL A 251 -4.14 -4.12 6.03
C VAL A 251 -3.81 -5.39 5.23
N VAL A 252 -2.55 -5.59 4.85
CA VAL A 252 -2.10 -6.81 4.15
C VAL A 252 -2.37 -8.06 4.98
N ARG A 253 -2.04 -8.06 6.28
CA ARG A 253 -2.32 -9.19 7.18
C ARG A 253 -3.81 -9.55 7.23
N ILE A 254 -4.69 -8.56 7.31
CA ILE A 254 -6.14 -8.78 7.30
C ILE A 254 -6.58 -9.42 5.97
N ILE A 255 -6.10 -8.91 4.83
CA ILE A 255 -6.43 -9.47 3.50
C ILE A 255 -5.97 -10.93 3.38
N LEU A 256 -4.85 -11.28 4.00
CA LEU A 256 -4.30 -12.64 3.98
C LEU A 256 -4.87 -13.57 5.06
N GLY A 257 -5.77 -13.08 5.93
CA GLY A 257 -6.34 -13.87 7.03
C GLY A 257 -5.38 -14.13 8.20
N GLU A 258 -4.31 -13.34 8.32
CA GLU A 258 -3.24 -13.48 9.31
C GLU A 258 -3.41 -12.51 10.50
N GLU A 259 -4.63 -12.42 11.07
CA GLU A 259 -5.03 -11.40 12.08
C GLU A 259 -4.19 -11.33 13.35
#